data_AF-A0A6I0KMB3-F1
#
_entry.id   AF-A0A6I0KMB3-F1
#
_cell.length_a   1.000
_cell.length_b   1.000
_cell.length_c   1.000
_cell.angle_alpha   90.00
_cell.angle_beta   90.00
_cell.angle_gamma   90.00
#
_symmetry.space_group_name_H-M   'P 1'
#
loop_
_entity.id
_entity.type
_entity.pdbx_description
1 polymer ?
#
loop_
_entity_poly.entity_id
_entity_poly.type
_entity_poly.pdbx_seq_one_letter_code
_entity_poly.pdbx_strand_id
1 'polypeptide(L)'
;GLYLTKERLQRLMAAGLHSITISLDGFAEDHNWLRGHPESHHNALEAIKMLVHEPELTWDVVTCVNRRNYPYLDELKTSLYKIGVRQWRMFTIFPVGRAASHPEFQLTDEEFTGLMDFIKEIRKEGKIHLSYGCEGFLGKYEGEVRDSFFACNAGVTVGSILIDGSISACPSIRSDFHQGNIYRDNFMQVWEERFRPFRNRDWMKKDACGDCSFFRYCEGNGMHLRDENGNLLFCHSKRLAP
;
A
#
# COMPACT_ATOMS: atom_id res chain seq x y z
N GLY A 1 -14.84 0.48 5.79
CA GLY A 1 -15.82 -0.48 5.25
C GLY A 1 -17.16 0.18 5.02
N LEU A 2 -17.22 1.19 4.14
CA LEU A 2 -18.38 2.11 4.04
C LEU A 2 -19.73 1.40 3.84
N TYR A 3 -19.75 0.27 3.11
CA TYR A 3 -20.96 -0.51 2.85
C TYR A 3 -20.90 -1.94 3.37
N LEU A 4 -19.96 -2.25 4.27
CA LEU A 4 -19.86 -3.59 4.84
C LEU A 4 -20.86 -3.71 5.99
N THR A 5 -21.97 -4.39 5.76
CA THR A 5 -22.91 -4.81 6.81
C THR A 5 -22.63 -6.24 7.24
N LYS A 6 -23.21 -6.67 8.36
CA LYS A 6 -23.11 -8.06 8.83
C LYS A 6 -23.60 -9.06 7.78
N GLU A 7 -24.75 -8.79 7.16
CA GLU A 7 -25.34 -9.66 6.14
C GLU A 7 -24.44 -9.71 4.90
N ARG A 8 -23.82 -8.59 4.52
CA ARG A 8 -22.89 -8.55 3.39
C ARG A 8 -21.61 -9.33 3.71
N LEU A 9 -21.06 -9.18 4.91
CA LEU A 9 -19.88 -9.93 5.34
C LEU A 9 -20.15 -11.44 5.29
N GLN A 10 -21.28 -11.90 5.86
CA GLN A 10 -21.67 -13.31 5.82
C GLN A 10 -21.82 -13.83 4.40
N ARG A 11 -22.44 -13.05 3.50
CA ARG A 11 -22.55 -13.42 2.08
C ARG A 11 -21.20 -13.50 1.38
N LEU A 12 -20.26 -12.62 1.71
CA LEU A 12 -18.92 -12.65 1.14
C LEU A 12 -18.13 -13.86 1.65
N MET A 13 -18.21 -14.17 2.95
CA MET A 13 -17.60 -15.36 3.54
C MET A 13 -18.17 -16.63 2.92
N ALA A 14 -19.50 -16.73 2.78
CA ALA A 14 -20.15 -17.85 2.10
C ALA A 14 -19.75 -17.99 0.62
N ALA A 15 -19.32 -16.90 -0.03
CA ALA A 15 -18.81 -16.89 -1.40
C ALA A 15 -17.30 -17.21 -1.49
N GLY A 16 -16.63 -17.51 -0.36
CA GLY A 16 -15.20 -17.85 -0.32
C GLY A 16 -14.27 -16.66 -0.09
N LEU A 17 -14.73 -15.58 0.55
CA LEU A 17 -13.84 -14.53 1.05
C LEU A 17 -12.96 -15.11 2.17
N HIS A 18 -11.64 -15.07 1.98
CA HIS A 18 -10.65 -15.53 2.97
C HIS A 18 -9.85 -14.39 3.58
N SER A 19 -9.79 -13.24 2.90
CA SER A 19 -9.05 -12.08 3.39
C SER A 19 -9.73 -10.75 3.11
N ILE A 20 -9.56 -9.80 4.01
CA ILE A 20 -10.15 -8.47 3.92
C ILE A 20 -9.27 -7.43 4.61
N THR A 21 -9.09 -6.28 3.97
CA THR A 21 -8.37 -5.15 4.55
C THR A 21 -9.34 -4.01 4.81
N ILE A 22 -9.30 -3.41 6.01
CA ILE A 22 -10.08 -2.23 6.34
C ILE A 22 -9.17 -1.01 6.42
N SER A 23 -9.44 0.00 5.60
CA SER A 23 -8.76 1.27 5.73
C SER A 23 -9.23 2.06 6.96
N LEU A 24 -8.30 2.48 7.81
CA LEU A 24 -8.52 3.42 8.92
C LEU A 24 -7.30 4.34 9.08
N ASP A 25 -7.42 5.57 8.59
CA ASP A 25 -6.30 6.53 8.54
C ASP A 25 -6.18 7.50 9.73
N GLY A 26 -6.88 7.26 10.83
CA GLY A 26 -6.85 8.17 11.98
C GLY A 26 -8.15 8.14 12.77
N PHE A 27 -8.30 9.08 13.69
CA PHE A 27 -9.56 9.32 14.39
C PHE A 27 -10.59 9.98 13.48
N ALA A 28 -11.81 10.16 13.97
CA ALA A 28 -12.98 10.52 13.17
C ALA A 28 -12.74 11.71 12.23
N GLU A 29 -12.21 12.82 12.74
CA GLU A 29 -11.97 14.02 11.92
C GLU A 29 -11.00 13.75 10.75
N ASP A 30 -9.80 13.25 11.05
CA ASP A 30 -8.75 13.07 10.05
C ASP A 30 -9.08 11.95 9.06
N HIS A 31 -9.69 10.86 9.53
CA HIS A 31 -10.14 9.78 8.66
C HIS A 31 -11.23 10.25 7.69
N ASN A 32 -12.24 10.97 8.19
CA ASN A 32 -13.33 11.46 7.37
C ASN A 32 -12.87 12.54 6.39
N TRP A 33 -11.94 13.40 6.80
CA TRP A 33 -11.29 14.37 5.94
C TRP A 33 -10.55 13.68 4.78
N LEU A 34 -9.71 12.70 5.07
CA LEU A 34 -8.93 12.00 4.04
C LEU A 34 -9.83 11.20 3.08
N ARG A 35 -10.86 10.53 3.62
CA ARG A 35 -11.78 9.68 2.84
C ARG A 35 -12.89 10.47 2.16
N GLY A 36 -13.08 11.74 2.53
CA GLY A 36 -14.05 12.66 1.93
C GLY A 36 -15.51 12.33 2.25
N HIS A 37 -15.78 11.66 3.38
CA HIS A 37 -17.16 11.32 3.77
C HIS A 37 -17.32 11.22 5.31
N PRO A 38 -18.32 11.89 5.92
CA PRO A 38 -18.48 12.03 7.37
C PRO A 38 -18.74 10.71 8.11
N GLU A 39 -19.37 9.73 7.45
CA GLU A 39 -19.60 8.41 8.07
C GLU A 39 -18.44 7.41 7.86
N SER A 40 -17.33 7.81 7.22
CA SER A 40 -16.29 6.84 6.84
C SER A 40 -15.66 6.16 8.06
N HIS A 41 -15.32 6.95 9.07
CA HIS A 41 -14.66 6.48 10.28
C HIS A 41 -15.57 5.54 11.06
N HIS A 42 -16.84 5.94 11.26
CA HIS A 42 -17.83 5.12 11.94
C HIS A 42 -17.96 3.75 11.26
N ASN A 43 -18.17 3.74 9.95
CA ASN A 43 -18.32 2.48 9.19
C ASN A 43 -17.03 1.66 9.11
N ALA A 44 -15.85 2.29 9.16
CA ALA A 44 -14.58 1.57 9.28
C ALA A 44 -14.45 0.89 10.65
N LEU A 45 -14.80 1.57 11.74
CA LEU A 45 -14.79 0.99 13.08
C LEU A 45 -15.81 -0.14 13.25
N GLU A 46 -17.04 0.03 12.74
CA GLU A 46 -18.04 -1.04 12.78
C GLU A 46 -17.59 -2.26 11.99
N ALA A 47 -16.95 -2.06 10.82
CA ALA A 47 -16.34 -3.15 10.07
C ALA A 47 -15.24 -3.88 10.87
N ILE A 48 -14.35 -3.15 11.55
CA ILE A 48 -13.30 -3.75 12.38
C ILE A 48 -13.92 -4.56 13.53
N LYS A 49 -14.92 -4.00 14.23
CA LYS A 49 -15.59 -4.70 15.33
C LYS A 49 -16.24 -6.01 14.88
N MET A 50 -16.84 -6.04 13.68
CA MET A 50 -17.36 -7.28 13.11
C MET A 50 -16.24 -8.30 12.86
N LEU A 51 -15.13 -7.88 12.24
CA LEU A 51 -14.02 -8.78 11.88
C LEU A 51 -13.27 -9.37 13.08
N VAL A 52 -13.26 -8.68 14.23
CA VAL A 52 -12.69 -9.21 15.48
C VAL A 52 -13.37 -10.52 15.91
N HIS A 53 -14.61 -10.75 15.49
CA HIS A 53 -15.37 -11.96 15.79
C HIS A 53 -15.27 -13.05 14.71
N GLU A 54 -14.48 -12.84 13.66
CA GLU A 54 -14.36 -13.76 12.52
C GLU A 54 -12.94 -14.35 12.43
N PRO A 55 -12.60 -15.38 13.25
CA PRO A 55 -11.24 -15.92 13.34
C PRO A 55 -10.77 -16.66 12.08
N GLU A 56 -11.69 -17.05 11.20
CA GLU A 56 -11.38 -17.74 9.94
C GLU A 56 -10.90 -16.77 8.83
N LEU A 57 -11.12 -15.46 9.01
CA LEU A 57 -10.69 -14.45 8.06
C LEU A 57 -9.28 -13.95 8.39
N THR A 58 -8.42 -13.89 7.39
CA THR A 58 -7.17 -13.12 7.48
C THR A 58 -7.46 -11.66 7.19
N TRP A 59 -7.34 -10.80 8.19
CA TRP A 59 -7.64 -9.39 8.00
C TRP A 59 -6.64 -8.48 8.66
N ASP A 60 -6.57 -7.26 8.15
CA ASP A 60 -5.71 -6.21 8.69
C ASP A 60 -6.37 -4.83 8.56
N VAL A 61 -5.81 -3.89 9.33
CA VAL A 61 -6.09 -2.47 9.16
C VAL A 61 -4.99 -1.84 8.34
N VAL A 62 -5.34 -0.95 7.41
CA VAL A 62 -4.38 -0.14 6.67
C VAL A 62 -4.56 1.34 6.98
N THR A 63 -3.46 2.03 7.28
CA THR A 63 -3.41 3.47 7.53
C THR A 63 -2.51 4.14 6.49
N CYS A 64 -3.06 5.10 5.75
CA CYS A 64 -2.27 6.04 4.96
C CYS A 64 -1.76 7.18 5.86
N VAL A 65 -0.47 7.12 6.19
CA VAL A 65 0.20 8.08 7.05
C VAL A 65 0.42 9.39 6.29
N ASN A 66 0.07 10.49 6.92
CA ASN A 66 0.21 11.86 6.44
C ASN A 66 0.53 12.79 7.61
N ARG A 67 0.74 14.08 7.34
CA ARG A 67 1.22 15.02 8.36
C ARG A 67 0.22 15.26 9.50
N ARG A 68 -1.08 15.06 9.28
CA ARG A 68 -2.11 15.23 10.32
C ARG A 68 -2.12 14.07 11.31
N ASN A 69 -1.92 12.84 10.83
CA ASN A 69 -2.02 11.65 11.68
C ASN A 69 -0.68 11.14 12.24
N TYR A 70 0.44 11.54 11.63
CA TYR A 70 1.78 11.16 12.07
C TYR A 70 2.03 11.45 13.56
N PRO A 71 1.65 12.62 14.13
CA PRO A 71 1.96 12.94 15.53
C PRO A 71 1.33 12.02 16.58
N TYR A 72 0.26 11.30 16.24
CA TYR A 72 -0.52 10.49 17.20
C TYR A 72 -0.56 9.00 16.85
N LEU A 73 0.35 8.50 16.00
CA LEU A 73 0.35 7.09 15.59
C LEU A 73 0.39 6.10 16.76
N ASP A 74 1.06 6.42 17.87
CA ASP A 74 1.07 5.56 19.06
C ASP A 74 -0.29 5.51 19.79
N GLU A 75 -1.03 6.62 19.80
CA GLU A 75 -2.40 6.65 20.33
C GLU A 75 -3.34 5.82 19.45
N LEU A 76 -3.20 5.95 18.12
CA LEU A 76 -3.95 5.15 17.16
C LEU A 76 -3.64 3.66 17.31
N LYS A 77 -2.35 3.29 17.46
CA LYS A 77 -1.90 1.92 17.77
C LYS A 77 -2.63 1.37 19.00
N THR A 78 -2.64 2.15 20.09
CA THR A 78 -3.27 1.77 21.35
C THR A 78 -4.77 1.56 21.18
N SER A 79 -5.45 2.43 20.42
CA SER A 79 -6.87 2.28 20.09
C SER A 79 -7.15 1.00 19.29
N LEU A 80 -6.40 0.78 18.19
CA LEU A 80 -6.52 -0.40 17.34
C LEU A 80 -6.33 -1.70 18.14
N TYR A 81 -5.27 -1.75 18.96
CA TYR A 81 -4.98 -2.93 19.78
C TYR A 81 -6.12 -3.25 20.76
N LYS A 82 -6.67 -2.22 21.43
CA LYS A 82 -7.81 -2.35 22.36
C LYS A 82 -9.07 -2.88 21.67
N ILE A 83 -9.32 -2.48 20.42
CA ILE A 83 -10.48 -2.95 19.65
C ILE A 83 -10.34 -4.43 19.27
N GLY A 84 -9.11 -4.94 19.14
CA GLY A 84 -8.85 -6.34 18.77
C GLY A 84 -7.98 -6.49 17.52
N VAL A 85 -7.50 -5.39 16.93
CA VAL A 85 -6.61 -5.44 15.76
C VAL A 85 -5.26 -6.03 16.15
N ARG A 86 -4.78 -6.98 15.35
CA ARG A 86 -3.46 -7.63 15.53
C ARG A 86 -2.55 -7.46 14.33
N GLN A 87 -3.10 -7.21 13.14
CA GLN A 87 -2.37 -6.96 11.90
C GLN A 87 -2.63 -5.52 11.46
N TRP A 88 -1.56 -4.75 11.30
CA TRP A 88 -1.64 -3.34 10.91
C TRP A 88 -0.60 -3.05 9.83
N ARG A 89 -1.01 -2.43 8.74
CA ARG A 89 -0.13 -1.97 7.68
C ARG A 89 -0.16 -0.47 7.54
N MET A 90 1.00 0.13 7.34
CA MET A 90 1.15 1.55 7.04
C MET A 90 1.63 1.75 5.63
N PHE A 91 1.02 2.74 4.97
CA PHE A 91 1.45 3.26 3.69
C PHE A 91 1.68 4.76 3.80
N THR A 92 2.56 5.32 3.01
CA THR A 92 2.61 6.74 2.70
C THR A 92 1.63 7.07 1.57
N ILE A 93 1.39 8.36 1.36
CA ILE A 93 0.65 8.83 0.19
C ILE A 93 1.69 9.26 -0.83
N PHE A 94 1.54 8.89 -2.10
CA PHE A 94 2.38 9.41 -3.18
C PHE A 94 1.75 10.64 -3.82
N PRO A 95 2.55 11.60 -4.33
CA PRO A 95 2.04 12.85 -4.89
C PRO A 95 1.51 12.65 -6.32
N VAL A 96 0.51 11.78 -6.47
CA VAL A 96 -0.14 11.45 -7.76
C VAL A 96 -1.65 11.67 -7.70
N GLY A 97 -2.23 12.08 -8.82
CA GLY A 97 -3.66 12.43 -8.89
C GLY A 97 -4.00 13.59 -7.94
N ARG A 98 -5.12 13.50 -7.22
CA ARG A 98 -5.56 14.54 -6.26
C ARG A 98 -4.53 14.85 -5.18
N ALA A 99 -3.66 13.90 -4.83
CA ALA A 99 -2.68 14.10 -3.77
C ALA A 99 -1.56 15.07 -4.18
N ALA A 100 -1.31 15.25 -5.49
CA ALA A 100 -0.29 16.16 -5.99
C ALA A 100 -0.57 17.63 -5.61
N SER A 101 -1.85 18.00 -5.42
CA SER A 101 -2.25 19.37 -5.05
C SER A 101 -2.39 19.60 -3.54
N HIS A 102 -2.03 18.62 -2.70
CA HIS A 102 -2.23 18.66 -1.25
C HIS A 102 -0.93 18.25 -0.54
N PRO A 103 0.00 19.20 -0.33
CA PRO A 103 1.30 18.94 0.28
C PRO A 103 1.22 18.30 1.67
N GLU A 104 0.15 18.53 2.41
CA GLU A 104 -0.11 17.95 3.73
C GLU A 104 -0.25 16.42 3.73
N PHE A 105 -0.48 15.81 2.56
CA PHE A 105 -0.46 14.35 2.41
C PHE A 105 0.96 13.76 2.39
N GLN A 106 1.97 14.56 2.06
CA GLN A 106 3.35 14.11 1.99
C GLN A 106 4.06 14.36 3.32
N LEU A 107 4.60 13.30 3.91
CA LEU A 107 5.54 13.42 5.02
C LEU A 107 6.81 14.14 4.56
N THR A 108 7.48 14.88 5.44
CA THR A 108 8.87 15.29 5.19
C THR A 108 9.80 14.08 5.23
N ASP A 109 11.06 14.26 4.87
CA ASP A 109 12.05 13.18 4.93
C ASP A 109 12.37 12.78 6.38
N GLU A 110 12.36 13.74 7.31
CA GLU A 110 12.48 13.46 8.75
C GLU A 110 11.27 12.69 9.30
N GLU A 111 10.05 13.09 8.93
CA GLU A 111 8.82 12.39 9.30
C GLU A 111 8.77 10.98 8.68
N PHE A 112 9.27 10.83 7.45
CA PHE A 112 9.34 9.53 6.78
C PHE A 112 10.34 8.58 7.44
N THR A 113 11.54 9.07 7.81
CA THR A 113 12.49 8.28 8.61
C THR A 113 11.90 7.94 9.99
N GLY A 114 11.30 8.91 10.66
CA GLY A 114 10.67 8.69 11.96
C GLY A 114 9.51 7.69 11.91
N LEU A 115 8.78 7.60 10.78
CA LEU A 115 7.80 6.55 10.54
C LEU A 115 8.47 5.16 10.48
N MET A 116 9.62 5.03 9.82
CA MET A 116 10.36 3.76 9.77
C MET A 116 10.86 3.34 11.15
N ASP A 117 11.39 4.29 11.92
CA ASP A 117 11.83 4.06 13.30
C ASP A 117 10.65 3.66 14.19
N PHE A 118 9.51 4.34 14.07
CA PHE A 118 8.27 3.97 14.76
C PHE A 118 7.87 2.53 14.46
N ILE A 119 7.80 2.14 13.18
CA ILE A 119 7.43 0.77 12.78
C ILE A 119 8.40 -0.25 13.38
N LYS A 120 9.71 0.03 13.31
CA LYS A 120 10.75 -0.83 13.87
C LYS A 120 10.57 -1.02 15.39
N GLU A 121 10.31 0.05 16.14
CA GLU A 121 10.11 -0.05 17.59
C GLU A 121 8.83 -0.81 17.94
N ILE A 122 7.72 -0.54 17.26
CA ILE A 122 6.45 -1.25 17.49
C ILE A 122 6.58 -2.75 17.21
N ARG A 123 7.31 -3.13 16.17
CA ARG A 123 7.56 -4.55 15.85
C ARG A 123 8.32 -5.28 16.96
N LYS A 124 9.22 -4.59 17.68
CA LYS A 124 9.92 -5.15 18.85
C LYS A 124 8.99 -5.39 20.04
N GLU A 125 7.92 -4.59 20.20
CA GLU A 125 6.95 -4.79 21.28
C GLU A 125 6.18 -6.11 21.16
N GLY A 126 5.98 -6.61 19.93
CA GLY A 126 5.31 -7.90 19.66
C GLY A 126 3.81 -7.96 19.95
N LYS A 127 3.17 -6.84 20.31
CA LYS A 127 1.72 -6.79 20.62
C LYS A 127 0.84 -6.69 19.38
N ILE A 128 1.27 -5.90 18.41
CA ILE A 128 0.61 -5.72 17.11
C ILE A 128 1.66 -5.96 16.03
N HIS A 129 1.31 -6.75 15.03
CA HIS A 129 2.16 -6.97 13.88
C HIS A 129 2.00 -5.78 12.92
N LEU A 130 2.91 -4.82 13.05
CA LEU A 130 2.98 -3.65 12.18
C LEU A 130 3.94 -3.91 11.03
N SER A 131 3.53 -3.58 9.80
CA SER A 131 4.38 -3.65 8.61
C SER A 131 4.25 -2.39 7.75
N TYR A 132 5.34 -1.97 7.14
CA TYR A 132 5.30 -1.02 6.04
C TYR A 132 4.82 -1.71 4.74
N GLY A 133 4.09 -0.97 3.91
CA GLY A 133 3.53 -1.44 2.65
C GLY A 133 4.57 -1.79 1.57
N CYS A 134 4.08 -2.23 0.42
CA CYS A 134 4.92 -2.61 -0.74
C CYS A 134 5.33 -1.40 -1.61
N GLU A 135 5.40 -0.22 -1.01
CA GLU A 135 5.56 1.07 -1.67
C GLU A 135 6.92 1.23 -2.35
N GLY A 136 7.98 0.87 -1.64
CA GLY A 136 9.32 0.98 -2.19
C GLY A 136 10.43 0.46 -1.32
N PHE A 137 11.62 0.38 -1.91
CA PHE A 137 12.85 -0.05 -1.25
C PHE A 137 13.35 0.98 -0.22
N LEU A 138 13.67 0.51 0.98
CA LEU A 138 14.01 1.29 2.17
C LEU A 138 15.44 1.11 2.68
N GLY A 139 16.33 0.48 1.91
CA GLY A 139 17.74 0.37 2.27
C GLY A 139 17.96 -0.26 3.65
N LYS A 140 18.47 0.54 4.61
CA LYS A 140 18.82 0.07 5.97
C LYS A 140 17.64 -0.48 6.78
N TYR A 141 16.40 -0.16 6.40
CA TYR A 141 15.20 -0.63 7.09
C TYR A 141 14.59 -1.91 6.49
N GLU A 142 15.14 -2.44 5.39
CA GLU A 142 14.68 -3.75 4.88
C GLU A 142 14.87 -4.85 5.94
N GLY A 143 13.81 -5.63 6.17
CA GLY A 143 13.78 -6.65 7.23
C GLY A 143 13.45 -6.10 8.63
N GLU A 144 13.61 -4.80 8.86
CA GLU A 144 13.29 -4.16 10.15
C GLU A 144 11.82 -3.73 10.21
N VAL A 145 11.29 -3.17 9.12
CA VAL A 145 9.93 -2.58 9.09
C VAL A 145 8.89 -3.43 8.36
N ARG A 146 9.30 -4.57 7.80
CA ARG A 146 8.46 -5.55 7.12
C ARG A 146 9.17 -6.91 7.09
N ASP A 147 8.39 -7.97 6.95
CA ASP A 147 8.88 -9.35 7.07
C ASP A 147 9.69 -9.83 5.87
N SER A 148 9.41 -9.27 4.70
CA SER A 148 10.08 -9.61 3.45
C SER A 148 10.91 -8.45 2.94
N PHE A 149 12.00 -8.76 2.28
CA PHE A 149 12.73 -7.80 1.50
C PHE A 149 11.84 -7.20 0.39
N PHE A 150 12.00 -5.92 0.08
CA PHE A 150 11.20 -5.28 -0.97
C PHE A 150 11.34 -6.00 -2.31
N ALA A 151 10.19 -6.30 -2.92
CA ALA A 151 10.08 -6.67 -4.32
C ALA A 151 8.75 -6.16 -4.88
N CYS A 152 8.77 -5.52 -6.05
CA CYS A 152 7.53 -5.19 -6.73
C CYS A 152 7.01 -6.42 -7.48
N ASN A 153 5.83 -6.91 -7.10
CA ASN A 153 5.22 -8.12 -7.66
C ASN A 153 4.38 -7.87 -8.93
N ALA A 154 4.24 -6.60 -9.34
CA ALA A 154 3.47 -6.21 -10.50
C ALA A 154 4.00 -6.90 -11.76
N GLY A 155 3.14 -7.63 -12.46
CA GLY A 155 3.47 -8.34 -13.70
C GLY A 155 4.33 -9.61 -13.51
N VAL A 156 4.61 -9.98 -12.25
CA VAL A 156 5.37 -11.19 -11.88
C VAL A 156 4.45 -12.21 -11.24
N THR A 157 3.82 -11.85 -10.13
CA THR A 157 2.82 -12.68 -9.42
C THR A 157 1.48 -11.95 -9.26
N VAL A 158 1.42 -10.67 -9.62
CA VAL A 158 0.21 -9.85 -9.59
C VAL A 158 -0.14 -9.39 -11.00
N GLY A 159 -1.41 -9.57 -11.37
CA GLY A 159 -2.04 -8.98 -12.54
C GLY A 159 -3.39 -8.40 -12.13
N SER A 160 -3.93 -7.48 -12.92
CA SER A 160 -5.18 -6.79 -12.61
C SER A 160 -5.97 -6.48 -13.86
N ILE A 161 -7.30 -6.51 -13.75
CA ILE A 161 -8.21 -6.05 -14.78
C ILE A 161 -8.84 -4.75 -14.29
N LEU A 162 -8.67 -3.67 -15.04
CA LEU A 162 -9.28 -2.39 -14.73
C LEU A 162 -10.74 -2.34 -15.21
N ILE A 163 -11.48 -1.32 -14.78
CA ILE A 163 -12.93 -1.21 -15.02
C ILE A 163 -13.30 -1.13 -16.52
N ASP A 164 -12.39 -0.63 -17.35
CA ASP A 164 -12.51 -0.56 -18.81
C ASP A 164 -12.09 -1.85 -19.52
N GLY A 165 -11.71 -2.89 -18.76
CA GLY A 165 -11.20 -4.16 -19.26
C GLY A 165 -9.69 -4.17 -19.52
N SER A 166 -8.97 -3.07 -19.27
CA SER A 166 -7.52 -3.01 -19.49
C SER A 166 -6.79 -3.99 -18.58
N ILE A 167 -5.87 -4.76 -19.17
CA ILE A 167 -5.02 -5.73 -18.48
C ILE A 167 -3.79 -4.99 -17.97
N SER A 168 -3.70 -4.83 -16.65
CA SER A 168 -2.63 -4.12 -15.94
C SER A 168 -1.82 -5.06 -15.03
N ALA A 169 -0.67 -4.59 -14.57
CA ALA A 169 0.23 -5.33 -13.67
C ALA A 169 -0.09 -5.14 -12.18
N CYS A 170 -0.73 -4.02 -11.82
CA CYS A 170 -1.08 -3.67 -10.45
C CYS A 170 -2.12 -2.54 -10.50
N PRO A 171 -3.15 -2.54 -9.64
CA PRO A 171 -4.20 -1.51 -9.70
C PRO A 171 -3.70 -0.13 -9.27
N SER A 172 -2.52 -0.05 -8.65
CA SER A 172 -1.90 1.20 -8.21
C SER A 172 -1.06 1.89 -9.29
N ILE A 173 -0.82 1.23 -10.44
CA ILE A 173 -0.11 1.84 -11.57
C ILE A 173 -1.09 2.74 -12.31
N ARG A 174 -0.79 4.04 -12.34
CA ARG A 174 -1.64 5.06 -12.99
C ARG A 174 -1.19 5.42 -14.40
N SER A 175 0.09 5.25 -14.69
CA SER A 175 0.66 5.44 -16.02
C SER A 175 0.19 4.35 -16.98
N ASP A 176 0.16 4.66 -18.27
CA ASP A 176 -0.33 3.73 -19.29
C ASP A 176 0.69 2.62 -19.59
N PHE A 177 0.74 1.63 -18.70
CA PHE A 177 1.52 0.40 -18.86
C PHE A 177 0.62 -0.83 -19.05
N HIS A 178 -0.58 -0.64 -19.59
CA HIS A 178 -1.49 -1.75 -19.88
C HIS A 178 -0.92 -2.66 -20.97
N GLN A 179 -1.20 -3.96 -20.88
CA GLN A 179 -0.65 -4.99 -21.77
C GLN A 179 -1.67 -5.53 -22.77
N GLY A 180 -2.93 -5.09 -22.67
CA GLY A 180 -4.02 -5.52 -23.52
C GLY A 180 -5.37 -5.19 -22.91
N ASN A 181 -6.44 -5.77 -23.45
CA ASN A 181 -7.78 -5.60 -22.93
C ASN A 181 -8.57 -6.93 -23.00
N ILE A 182 -9.22 -7.32 -21.91
CA ILE A 182 -9.91 -8.63 -21.80
C ILE A 182 -11.06 -8.83 -22.79
N TYR A 183 -11.60 -7.75 -23.38
CA TYR A 183 -12.65 -7.83 -24.38
C TYR A 183 -12.12 -8.13 -25.80
N ARG A 184 -10.80 -8.05 -25.99
CA ARG A 184 -10.14 -8.20 -27.30
C ARG A 184 -9.04 -9.25 -27.30
N ASP A 185 -8.34 -9.40 -26.18
CA ASP A 185 -7.17 -10.26 -26.02
C ASP A 185 -7.45 -11.47 -25.11
N ASN A 186 -6.77 -12.58 -25.35
CA ASN A 186 -6.74 -13.69 -24.41
C ASN A 186 -5.83 -13.34 -23.22
N PHE A 187 -6.38 -13.35 -22.00
CA PHE A 187 -5.64 -12.95 -20.80
C PHE A 187 -4.37 -13.78 -20.57
N MET A 188 -4.43 -15.11 -20.73
CA MET A 188 -3.27 -15.97 -20.47
C MET A 188 -2.16 -15.73 -21.48
N GLN A 189 -2.50 -15.53 -22.76
CA GLN A 189 -1.51 -15.16 -23.76
C GLN A 189 -0.84 -13.81 -23.44
N VAL A 190 -1.64 -12.80 -23.06
CA VAL A 190 -1.13 -11.49 -22.63
C VAL A 190 -0.20 -11.66 -21.42
N TRP A 191 -0.59 -12.44 -20.43
CA TRP A 191 0.19 -12.72 -19.24
C TRP A 191 1.55 -13.35 -19.58
N GLU A 192 1.57 -14.40 -20.39
CA GLU A 192 2.82 -15.09 -20.74
C GLU A 192 3.75 -14.23 -21.59
N GLU A 193 3.21 -13.51 -22.58
CA GLU A 193 4.02 -12.92 -23.66
C GLU A 193 4.33 -11.43 -23.47
N ARG A 194 3.43 -10.65 -22.86
CA ARG A 194 3.49 -9.17 -22.95
C ARG A 194 4.09 -8.50 -21.70
N PHE A 195 4.04 -9.13 -20.53
CA PHE A 195 4.53 -8.54 -19.26
C PHE A 195 6.07 -8.42 -19.13
N ARG A 196 6.83 -8.60 -20.22
CA ARG A 196 8.30 -8.49 -20.23
C ARG A 196 8.84 -7.18 -19.60
N PRO A 197 8.25 -5.99 -19.81
CA PRO A 197 8.74 -4.75 -19.17
C PRO A 197 8.67 -4.76 -17.64
N PHE A 198 7.82 -5.61 -17.05
CA PHE A 198 7.69 -5.73 -15.59
C PHE A 198 8.64 -6.78 -15.01
N ARG A 199 8.97 -7.81 -15.81
CA ARG A 199 9.80 -8.97 -15.43
C ARG A 199 11.29 -8.75 -15.71
N ASN A 200 11.62 -7.95 -16.72
CA ASN A 200 12.95 -7.41 -16.94
C ASN A 200 12.88 -5.89 -16.79
N ARG A 201 13.50 -5.38 -15.71
CA ARG A 201 13.52 -3.97 -15.34
C ARG A 201 14.83 -3.27 -15.68
N ASP A 202 15.65 -3.82 -16.57
CA ASP A 202 16.92 -3.20 -16.99
C ASP A 202 16.70 -1.78 -17.55
N TRP A 203 15.56 -1.56 -18.21
CA TRP A 203 15.16 -0.25 -18.73
C TRP A 203 14.97 0.82 -17.64
N MET A 204 14.74 0.42 -16.38
CA MET A 204 14.63 1.34 -15.25
C MET A 204 16.00 1.83 -14.74
N LYS A 205 17.11 1.25 -15.23
CA LYS A 205 18.48 1.62 -14.86
C LYS A 205 18.95 2.87 -15.61
N LYS A 206 18.27 3.99 -15.38
CA LYS A 206 18.56 5.31 -15.93
C LYS A 206 18.49 6.39 -14.86
N ASP A 207 18.97 7.58 -15.17
CA ASP A 207 18.94 8.74 -14.28
C ASP A 207 19.53 8.42 -12.89
N ALA A 208 18.79 8.72 -11.82
CA ALA A 208 19.17 8.42 -10.44
C ALA A 208 19.41 6.92 -10.13
N CYS A 209 18.98 6.02 -11.01
CA CYS A 209 19.19 4.57 -10.89
C CYS A 209 20.38 4.06 -11.72
N GLY A 210 20.95 4.86 -12.62
CA GLY A 210 21.97 4.43 -13.59
C GLY A 210 23.24 3.84 -12.96
N ASP A 211 23.74 4.51 -11.93
CA ASP A 211 24.95 4.15 -11.16
C ASP A 211 24.63 3.75 -9.71
N CYS A 212 23.35 3.56 -9.37
CA CYS A 212 22.92 3.29 -8.02
C CYS A 212 23.40 1.90 -7.52
N SER A 213 24.14 1.89 -6.42
CA SER A 213 24.66 0.67 -5.78
C SER A 213 23.56 -0.27 -5.27
N PHE A 214 22.36 0.25 -5.00
CA PHE A 214 21.19 -0.53 -4.55
C PHE A 214 20.33 -1.06 -5.70
N PHE A 215 20.64 -0.76 -6.97
CA PHE A 215 19.77 -1.14 -8.09
C PHE A 215 19.52 -2.65 -8.16
N ARG A 216 20.53 -3.48 -7.86
CA ARG A 216 20.41 -4.95 -7.84
C ARG A 216 19.39 -5.49 -6.83
N TYR A 217 18.98 -4.68 -5.86
CA TYR A 217 18.05 -5.04 -4.80
C TYR A 217 16.66 -4.44 -5.02
N CYS A 218 16.65 -3.20 -5.51
CA CYS A 218 15.45 -2.40 -5.67
C CYS A 218 14.81 -2.55 -7.06
N GLU A 219 15.63 -2.86 -8.07
CA GLU A 219 15.25 -2.96 -9.50
C GLU A 219 14.45 -1.77 -10.02
N GLY A 220 14.72 -0.57 -9.50
CA GLY A 220 13.99 0.63 -9.89
C GLY A 220 12.70 0.90 -9.09
N ASN A 221 12.55 0.32 -7.90
CA ASN A 221 11.48 0.63 -6.94
C ASN A 221 10.10 0.16 -7.44
N GLY A 222 9.01 0.55 -6.76
CA GLY A 222 7.65 0.15 -7.13
C GLY A 222 7.26 0.68 -8.51
N MET A 223 6.67 -0.18 -9.35
CA MET A 223 6.23 0.23 -10.71
C MET A 223 5.20 1.36 -10.69
N HIS A 224 4.41 1.47 -9.62
CA HIS A 224 3.44 2.57 -9.44
C HIS A 224 4.10 3.94 -9.23
N LEU A 225 5.42 3.99 -9.03
CA LEU A 225 6.22 5.21 -8.95
C LEU A 225 6.82 5.62 -10.30
N ARG A 226 6.38 5.00 -11.40
CA ARG A 226 6.83 5.32 -12.76
C ARG A 226 5.79 6.19 -13.46
N ASP A 227 6.24 7.33 -13.98
CA ASP A 227 5.43 8.16 -14.87
C ASP A 227 5.24 7.50 -16.25
N GLU A 228 4.49 8.15 -17.14
CA GLU A 228 4.23 7.66 -18.51
C GLU A 228 5.50 7.52 -19.36
N ASN A 229 6.56 8.25 -19.03
CA ASN A 229 7.87 8.19 -19.69
C ASN A 229 8.83 7.19 -19.00
N GLY A 230 8.34 6.46 -17.99
CA GLY A 230 9.12 5.51 -17.21
C GLY A 230 10.11 6.14 -16.23
N ASN A 231 10.03 7.45 -15.98
CA ASN A 231 10.88 8.12 -15.00
C ASN A 231 10.39 7.82 -13.58
N LEU A 232 11.34 7.74 -12.64
CA LEU A 232 11.03 7.51 -11.23
C LEU A 232 10.55 8.82 -10.59
N LEU A 233 9.34 8.82 -10.03
CA LEU A 233 8.77 9.99 -9.37
C LEU A 233 9.62 10.42 -8.15
N PHE A 234 9.98 9.47 -7.30
CA PHE A 234 10.93 9.67 -6.20
C PHE A 234 11.49 8.33 -5.70
N CYS A 235 12.60 8.37 -4.97
CA CYS A 235 13.24 7.19 -4.40
C CYS A 235 13.07 7.15 -2.87
N HIS A 236 12.33 6.16 -2.37
CA HIS A 236 12.15 5.94 -0.92
C HIS A 236 13.47 5.90 -0.15
N SER A 237 14.47 5.15 -0.64
CA SER A 237 15.78 5.08 0.03
C SER A 237 16.52 6.42 0.09
N LYS A 238 16.25 7.37 -0.82
CA LYS A 238 16.86 8.71 -0.78
C LYS A 238 16.14 9.67 0.16
N ARG A 239 14.88 9.36 0.53
CA ARG A 239 14.09 10.12 1.51
C ARG A 239 14.44 9.80 2.95
N LEU A 240 15.18 8.73 3.19
CA LEU A 240 15.61 8.36 4.52
C LEU A 240 16.74 9.31 4.93
N ALA A 241 16.42 10.22 5.86
CA ALA A 241 17.40 11.06 6.54
C ALA A 241 18.53 10.19 7.18
N PRO A 242 19.76 10.74 7.27
CA PRO A 242 20.92 10.03 7.82
C PRO A 242 20.67 9.34 9.17
#